data_AF-A0A3D0YG15-F1
#
_entry.id   AF-A0A3D0YG15-F1
#
_cell.length_a   1.000
_cell.length_b   1.000
_cell.length_c   1.000
_cell.angle_alpha   90.00
_cell.angle_beta   90.00
_cell.angle_gamma   90.00
#
_symmetry.space_group_name_H-M   'P 1'
#
loop_
_entity.id
_entity.type
_entity.pdbx_description
1 polymer ?
#
loop_
_entity_poly.entity_id
_entity_poly.type
_entity_poly.pdbx_seq_one_letter_code
_entity_poly.pdbx_strand_id
1 'polypeptide(L)'
;MAKDSNHLTSQSKIQPPVPHSPISPQPSGPRRLQTYPEPRDPFPLPQPNQSQKQPDYIPHKYLKRSLSLDSNFVRFLRKHFSDLQIAEAANNYLLGATIKKEVIFWQVDIHGKVRTGKIMQYNPQTGRRIKTGYGGINWVHHKLKKSNPSFSDFNLSQCYFGEHLLRLYPDKPVAIVEAEKTAVIASMIYHDYNWLAAGNLNGLNVEKSRVLRGKTIILYPDAGCYDRWLRKAEQINRELPLHLTVSAFLEHFSTPQQSHLGYDLADYII
;
A
#
# COMPACT_ATOMS: atom_id res chain seq x y z
N MET A 1 -53.52 4.32 45.40
CA MET A 1 -54.75 5.10 45.71
C MET A 1 -54.62 6.40 44.92
N ALA A 2 -55.43 6.82 43.95
CA ALA A 2 -56.76 6.49 43.41
C ALA A 2 -56.67 6.70 41.86
N LYS A 3 -57.32 5.93 40.97
CA LYS A 3 -58.72 6.07 40.48
C LYS A 3 -59.01 7.53 40.05
N ASP A 4 -59.44 7.87 38.83
CA ASP A 4 -60.52 7.28 38.04
C ASP A 4 -60.49 7.65 36.53
N SER A 5 -61.28 6.85 35.80
CA SER A 5 -61.55 6.78 34.37
C SER A 5 -62.67 7.74 33.88
N ASN A 6 -62.72 7.94 32.55
CA ASN A 6 -63.91 7.94 31.63
C ASN A 6 -63.80 9.06 30.57
N HIS A 7 -63.68 8.77 29.25
CA HIS A 7 -64.64 8.27 28.23
C HIS A 7 -65.64 9.31 27.68
N LEU A 8 -65.59 9.56 26.35
CA LEU A 8 -66.68 9.58 25.32
C LEU A 8 -66.14 10.24 24.01
N THR A 9 -65.84 9.52 22.92
CA THR A 9 -66.68 9.08 21.75
C THR A 9 -67.02 10.12 20.66
N SER A 10 -66.57 9.87 19.41
CA SER A 10 -67.39 9.77 18.18
C SER A 10 -66.52 9.26 16.99
N GLN A 11 -66.63 7.98 16.59
CA GLN A 11 -67.30 7.45 15.38
C GLN A 11 -66.92 8.03 14.00
N SER A 12 -66.33 7.19 13.12
CA SER A 12 -66.88 6.88 11.77
C SER A 12 -66.14 5.77 10.99
N LYS A 13 -66.87 4.66 10.78
CA LYS A 13 -67.07 3.80 9.58
C LYS A 13 -65.89 3.19 8.77
N ILE A 14 -65.65 1.89 9.03
CA ILE A 14 -65.71 0.66 8.18
C ILE A 14 -65.55 0.75 6.62
N GLN A 15 -64.52 0.03 6.11
CA GLN A 15 -64.26 -0.79 4.86
C GLN A 15 -65.23 -0.75 3.64
N PRO A 16 -64.86 -1.13 2.36
CA PRO A 16 -63.91 -2.18 1.89
C PRO A 16 -63.13 -1.87 0.55
N PRO A 17 -62.40 -2.83 -0.11
CA PRO A 17 -61.50 -2.55 -1.25
C PRO A 17 -61.94 -3.02 -2.67
N VAL A 18 -61.27 -2.45 -3.72
CA VAL A 18 -61.14 -2.79 -5.20
C VAL A 18 -62.45 -2.68 -6.05
N PRO A 19 -62.53 -2.56 -7.42
CA PRO A 19 -61.57 -2.86 -8.54
C PRO A 19 -61.66 -1.99 -9.87
N HIS A 20 -60.93 -2.44 -10.93
CA HIS A 20 -61.05 -2.22 -12.41
C HIS A 20 -60.18 -1.11 -13.08
N SER A 21 -59.56 -1.20 -14.29
CA SER A 21 -59.39 -2.17 -15.43
C SER A 21 -58.46 -1.46 -16.50
N PRO A 22 -58.12 -1.96 -17.74
CA PRO A 22 -58.53 -3.18 -18.47
C PRO A 22 -57.41 -3.99 -19.18
N ILE A 23 -57.88 -5.07 -19.80
CA ILE A 23 -57.25 -6.18 -20.55
C ILE A 23 -56.96 -5.80 -22.03
N SER A 24 -55.96 -6.46 -22.66
CA SER A 24 -55.94 -6.80 -24.10
C SER A 24 -54.98 -7.99 -24.38
N PRO A 25 -55.15 -8.77 -25.47
CA PRO A 25 -55.18 -10.24 -25.42
C PRO A 25 -53.96 -10.97 -26.04
N GLN A 26 -53.84 -12.27 -25.73
CA GLN A 26 -53.11 -13.34 -26.46
C GLN A 26 -54.16 -14.32 -27.06
N PRO A 27 -53.89 -15.38 -27.87
CA PRO A 27 -52.63 -15.89 -28.49
C PRO A 27 -52.81 -16.35 -29.97
N SER A 28 -51.76 -16.87 -30.65
CA SER A 28 -51.92 -18.01 -31.59
C SER A 28 -50.59 -18.62 -32.05
N GLY A 29 -50.47 -19.96 -31.92
CA GLY A 29 -49.43 -20.77 -32.59
C GLY A 29 -48.91 -21.96 -31.77
N PRO A 30 -48.83 -23.18 -32.34
CA PRO A 30 -48.52 -24.40 -31.59
C PRO A 30 -47.05 -24.45 -31.13
N ARG A 31 -46.81 -24.77 -29.85
CA ARG A 31 -45.47 -25.01 -29.30
C ARG A 31 -44.87 -26.28 -29.91
N ARG A 32 -43.90 -26.11 -30.80
CA ARG A 32 -42.99 -27.21 -31.23
C ARG A 32 -42.01 -27.54 -30.10
N LEU A 33 -41.78 -28.83 -29.91
CA LEU A 33 -40.82 -29.40 -28.97
C LEU A 33 -39.38 -28.97 -29.30
N GLN A 34 -38.58 -28.74 -28.26
CA GLN A 34 -37.19 -28.27 -28.30
C GLN A 34 -36.29 -29.15 -29.17
N THR A 35 -35.53 -28.52 -30.08
CA THR A 35 -34.35 -29.14 -30.69
C THR A 35 -33.12 -28.88 -29.82
N TYR A 36 -32.40 -29.94 -29.47
CA TYR A 36 -31.10 -29.89 -28.80
C TYR A 36 -30.09 -29.08 -29.64
N PRO A 37 -29.35 -28.11 -29.06
CA PRO A 37 -28.21 -27.52 -29.75
C PRO A 37 -27.02 -28.48 -29.71
N GLU A 38 -26.47 -28.79 -30.89
CA GLU A 38 -25.21 -29.52 -31.10
C GLU A 38 -24.06 -28.97 -30.24
N PRO A 39 -23.08 -29.81 -29.82
CA PRO A 39 -21.98 -29.38 -28.97
C PRO A 39 -21.13 -28.34 -29.70
N ARG A 40 -21.04 -27.13 -29.13
CA ARG A 40 -20.07 -26.12 -29.59
C ARG A 40 -18.67 -26.66 -29.35
N ASP A 41 -17.78 -26.42 -30.31
CA ASP A 41 -16.36 -26.76 -30.27
C ASP A 41 -15.75 -26.52 -28.88
N PRO A 42 -14.85 -27.40 -28.40
CA PRO A 42 -14.28 -27.26 -27.08
C PRO A 42 -13.65 -25.88 -26.95
N PHE A 43 -14.05 -25.17 -25.88
CA PHE A 43 -13.48 -23.89 -25.48
C PHE A 43 -11.96 -23.93 -25.64
N PRO A 44 -11.33 -22.97 -26.34
CA PRO A 44 -9.88 -22.91 -26.39
C PRO A 44 -9.38 -22.80 -24.94
N LEU A 45 -8.69 -23.85 -24.48
CA LEU A 45 -8.01 -23.83 -23.19
C LEU A 45 -7.11 -22.58 -23.17
N PRO A 46 -7.16 -21.74 -22.13
CA PRO A 46 -6.26 -20.61 -22.02
C PRO A 46 -4.83 -21.15 -22.07
N GLN A 47 -4.10 -20.82 -23.13
CA GLN A 47 -2.70 -21.22 -23.27
C GLN A 47 -1.90 -20.57 -22.13
N PRO A 48 -1.24 -21.35 -21.24
CA PRO A 48 -0.37 -20.79 -20.23
C PRO A 48 1.01 -20.58 -20.86
N ASN A 49 1.21 -19.44 -21.52
CA ASN A 49 2.55 -18.85 -21.69
C ASN A 49 2.46 -17.47 -22.36
N GLN A 50 1.97 -16.47 -21.62
CA GLN A 50 2.54 -15.14 -21.82
C GLN A 50 3.92 -15.19 -21.17
N SER A 51 4.99 -15.23 -21.97
CA SER A 51 6.34 -15.02 -21.47
C SER A 51 6.34 -13.69 -20.71
N GLN A 52 6.34 -13.73 -19.37
CA GLN A 52 6.36 -12.52 -18.57
C GLN A 52 7.62 -11.75 -18.95
N LYS A 53 7.44 -10.56 -19.54
CA LYS A 53 8.55 -9.69 -19.94
C LYS A 53 9.43 -9.49 -18.71
N GLN A 54 10.74 -9.70 -18.86
CA GLN A 54 11.70 -9.47 -17.77
C GLN A 54 11.56 -8.02 -17.27
N PRO A 55 11.65 -7.78 -15.94
CA PRO A 55 11.62 -6.42 -15.42
C PRO A 55 12.76 -5.56 -15.94
N ASP A 56 12.47 -4.28 -16.17
CA ASP A 56 13.49 -3.29 -16.51
C ASP A 56 14.14 -2.69 -15.26
N TYR A 57 15.31 -2.09 -15.44
CA TYR A 57 16.10 -1.50 -14.35
C TYR A 57 16.53 -0.07 -14.68
N ILE A 58 16.55 0.79 -13.67
CA ILE A 58 17.13 2.13 -13.80
C ILE A 58 18.66 2.01 -13.72
N PRO A 59 19.42 2.61 -14.66
CA PRO A 59 20.87 2.63 -14.58
C PRO A 59 21.38 3.29 -13.29
N HIS A 60 22.34 2.65 -12.60
CA HIS A 60 22.90 3.12 -11.33
C HIS A 60 23.41 4.58 -11.36
N LYS A 61 23.81 5.09 -12.53
CA LYS A 61 24.24 6.49 -12.68
C LYS A 61 23.20 7.49 -12.19
N TYR A 62 21.90 7.20 -12.34
CA TYR A 62 20.83 8.08 -11.86
C TYR A 62 20.74 8.09 -10.33
N LEU A 63 20.85 6.92 -9.71
CA LEU A 63 20.92 6.79 -8.26
C LEU A 63 22.13 7.54 -7.71
N LYS A 64 23.35 7.20 -8.18
CA LYS A 64 24.61 7.79 -7.72
C LYS A 64 24.63 9.31 -7.82
N ARG A 65 24.16 9.87 -8.94
CA ARG A 65 24.11 11.33 -9.15
C ARG A 65 23.09 12.05 -8.28
N SER A 66 22.12 11.33 -7.71
CA SER A 66 21.06 11.92 -6.90
C SER A 66 21.28 11.81 -5.40
N LEU A 67 22.23 10.97 -4.94
CA LEU A 67 22.53 10.79 -3.52
C LEU A 67 22.85 12.14 -2.89
N SER A 68 22.09 12.52 -1.87
CA SER A 68 22.19 13.85 -1.27
C SER A 68 21.40 13.96 0.03
N LEU A 69 21.94 14.73 0.97
CA LEU A 69 21.27 15.14 2.21
C LEU A 69 20.41 16.40 2.04
N ASP A 70 20.34 16.95 0.83
CA ASP A 70 19.74 18.26 0.54
C ASP A 70 18.25 18.15 0.19
N SER A 71 17.47 17.54 1.09
CA SER A 71 16.01 17.44 0.98
C SER A 71 15.30 18.05 2.18
N ASN A 72 14.05 18.49 1.99
CA ASN A 72 13.23 18.98 3.11
C ASN A 72 12.92 17.89 4.14
N PHE A 73 12.92 16.61 3.73
CA PHE A 73 12.84 15.50 4.66
C PHE A 73 14.05 15.47 5.60
N VAL A 74 15.27 15.53 5.04
CA VAL A 74 16.49 15.57 5.87
C VAL A 74 16.55 16.84 6.72
N ARG A 75 16.06 17.98 6.22
CA ARG A 75 15.92 19.21 7.04
C ARG A 75 15.00 19.01 8.24
N PHE A 76 13.92 18.24 8.10
CA PHE A 76 13.08 17.85 9.22
C PHE A 76 13.83 16.92 10.19
N LEU A 77 14.54 15.90 9.69
CA LEU A 77 15.29 14.96 10.53
C LEU A 77 16.33 15.64 11.44
N ARG A 78 16.98 16.71 10.98
CA ARG A 78 17.96 17.49 11.78
C ARG A 78 17.39 18.11 13.05
N LYS A 79 16.07 18.13 13.22
CA LYS A 79 15.43 18.58 14.47
C LYS A 79 15.45 17.52 15.56
N HIS A 80 15.61 16.25 15.19
CA HIS A 80 15.48 15.10 16.09
C HIS A 80 16.76 14.26 16.20
N PHE A 81 17.63 14.32 15.19
CA PHE A 81 18.81 13.45 15.07
C PHE A 81 20.09 14.24 14.77
N SER A 82 21.23 13.68 15.19
CA SER A 82 22.55 14.22 14.85
C SER A 82 22.89 14.09 13.37
N ASP A 83 23.77 14.95 12.85
CA ASP A 83 24.21 14.87 11.44
C ASP A 83 24.86 13.52 11.11
N LEU A 84 25.53 12.88 12.08
CA LEU A 84 26.12 11.55 11.90
C LEU A 84 25.04 10.48 11.69
N GLN A 85 24.05 10.39 12.57
CA GLN A 85 22.93 9.44 12.44
C GLN A 85 22.21 9.61 11.10
N ILE A 86 21.97 10.87 10.70
CA ILE A 86 21.32 11.19 9.43
C ILE A 86 22.18 10.76 8.24
N ALA A 87 23.49 11.02 8.27
CA ALA A 87 24.40 10.62 7.20
C ALA A 87 24.47 9.10 7.06
N GLU A 88 24.54 8.36 8.17
CA GLU A 88 24.54 6.90 8.20
C GLU A 88 23.24 6.33 7.64
N ALA A 89 22.08 6.82 8.10
CA ALA A 89 20.79 6.40 7.59
C ALA A 89 20.63 6.73 6.10
N ALA A 90 21.03 7.93 5.67
CA ALA A 90 20.98 8.33 4.28
C ALA A 90 21.86 7.46 3.38
N ASN A 91 23.05 7.06 3.84
CA ASN A 91 23.93 6.16 3.12
C ASN A 91 23.36 4.73 3.06
N ASN A 92 22.87 4.20 4.19
CA ASN A 92 22.27 2.87 4.24
C ASN A 92 21.04 2.77 3.33
N TYR A 93 20.16 3.77 3.36
CA TYR A 93 18.93 3.80 2.56
C TYR A 93 19.08 4.44 1.18
N LEU A 94 20.29 4.84 0.81
CA LEU A 94 20.61 5.46 -0.47
C LEU A 94 19.73 6.68 -0.76
N LEU A 95 19.50 7.55 0.24
CA LEU A 95 18.60 8.70 0.07
C LEU A 95 19.13 9.66 -0.99
N GLY A 96 18.27 9.99 -1.95
CA GLY A 96 18.54 11.02 -2.93
C GLY A 96 17.75 12.30 -2.68
N ALA A 97 18.12 13.37 -3.38
CA ALA A 97 17.35 14.61 -3.41
C ALA A 97 17.21 15.15 -4.84
N THR A 98 16.08 15.79 -5.11
CA THR A 98 15.89 16.59 -6.33
C THR A 98 16.37 18.03 -6.10
N ILE A 99 16.57 18.79 -7.19
CA ILE A 99 16.84 20.23 -7.11
C ILE A 99 15.74 21.03 -6.38
N LYS A 100 14.53 20.47 -6.28
CA LYS A 100 13.38 21.06 -5.57
C LYS A 100 13.32 20.63 -4.10
N LYS A 101 14.42 20.05 -3.58
CA LYS A 101 14.56 19.54 -2.21
C LYS A 101 13.55 18.43 -1.87
N GLU A 102 13.04 17.73 -2.88
CA GLU A 102 12.21 16.54 -2.68
C GLU A 102 13.13 15.35 -2.38
N VAL A 103 12.75 14.47 -1.46
CA VAL A 103 13.52 13.25 -1.20
C VAL A 103 13.21 12.19 -2.26
N ILE A 104 14.21 11.39 -2.61
CA ILE A 104 14.09 10.20 -3.45
C ILE A 104 14.36 8.98 -2.58
N PHE A 105 13.33 8.16 -2.37
CA PHE A 105 13.43 6.85 -1.75
C PHE A 105 13.67 5.81 -2.84
N TRP A 106 14.92 5.39 -3.02
CA TRP A 106 15.28 4.42 -4.04
C TRP A 106 14.84 3.01 -3.65
N GLN A 107 14.18 2.32 -4.58
CA GLN A 107 13.84 0.91 -4.48
C GLN A 107 14.93 0.12 -5.20
N VAL A 108 15.84 -0.46 -4.41
CA VAL A 108 16.93 -1.33 -4.87
C VAL A 108 16.66 -2.72 -4.34
N ASP A 109 16.61 -3.70 -5.23
CA ASP A 109 16.29 -5.08 -4.84
C ASP A 109 17.46 -5.76 -4.12
N ILE A 110 17.21 -6.97 -3.60
CA ILE A 110 18.22 -7.77 -2.91
C ILE A 110 19.48 -8.07 -3.73
N HIS A 111 19.38 -8.07 -5.07
CA HIS A 111 20.52 -8.27 -5.97
C HIS A 111 21.28 -6.97 -6.28
N GLY A 112 20.81 -5.83 -5.75
CA GLY A 112 21.40 -4.52 -5.97
C GLY A 112 20.92 -3.86 -7.25
N LYS A 113 19.84 -4.34 -7.91
CA LYS A 113 19.32 -3.71 -9.12
C LYS A 113 18.31 -2.62 -8.76
N VAL A 114 18.45 -1.45 -9.39
CA VAL A 114 17.57 -0.29 -9.12
C VAL A 114 16.24 -0.47 -9.87
N ARG A 115 15.16 -0.71 -9.12
CA ARG A 115 13.81 -0.90 -9.67
C ARG A 115 13.14 0.41 -10.03
N THR A 116 13.21 1.39 -9.12
CA THR A 116 12.66 2.74 -9.30
C THR A 116 13.13 3.64 -8.15
N GLY A 117 12.70 4.90 -8.13
CA GLY A 117 12.77 5.76 -6.95
C GLY A 117 11.46 6.52 -6.77
N LYS A 118 10.96 6.57 -5.52
CA LYS A 118 9.78 7.33 -5.16
C LYS A 118 10.19 8.73 -4.74
N ILE A 119 9.66 9.75 -5.41
CA ILE A 119 9.99 11.15 -5.19
C ILE A 119 8.86 11.76 -4.36
N MET A 120 9.20 12.33 -3.21
CA MET A 120 8.23 12.86 -2.26
C MET A 120 8.67 14.21 -1.68
N GLN A 121 7.70 15.09 -1.47
CA GLN A 121 7.94 16.37 -0.80
C GLN A 121 7.40 16.34 0.63
N TYR A 122 8.18 16.89 1.55
CA TYR A 122 7.84 17.01 2.97
C TYR A 122 7.95 18.46 3.42
N ASN A 123 7.10 18.84 4.37
CA ASN A 123 7.23 20.10 5.08
C ASN A 123 8.45 20.01 6.03
N PRO A 124 9.47 20.86 5.88
CA PRO A 124 10.69 20.76 6.69
C PRO A 124 10.47 21.14 8.16
N GLN A 125 9.36 21.80 8.49
CA GLN A 125 9.03 22.15 9.86
C GLN A 125 8.28 21.02 10.57
N THR A 126 7.30 20.40 9.92
CA THR A 126 6.37 19.45 10.56
C THR A 126 6.62 18.00 10.21
N GLY A 127 7.47 17.71 9.22
CA GLY A 127 7.69 16.35 8.72
C GLY A 127 6.48 15.75 7.99
N ARG A 128 5.39 16.52 7.85
CA ARG A 128 4.20 16.08 7.13
C ARG A 128 4.43 16.12 5.63
N ARG A 129 3.96 15.08 4.94
CA ARG A 129 3.99 15.02 3.48
C ARG A 129 3.18 16.16 2.86
N ILE A 130 3.76 16.85 1.89
CA ILE A 130 3.07 17.87 1.09
C ILE A 130 2.42 17.18 -0.11
N LYS A 131 1.10 17.27 -0.20
CA LYS A 131 0.29 16.72 -1.31
C LYS A 131 -0.09 17.86 -2.26
N THR A 132 0.65 18.08 -3.34
CA THR A 132 0.29 19.07 -4.39
C THR A 132 0.00 18.37 -5.72
N GLY A 133 -1.04 18.83 -6.44
CA GLY A 133 -1.46 18.26 -7.75
C GLY A 133 -2.07 16.86 -7.64
N TYR A 134 -1.87 16.00 -8.65
CA TYR A 134 -2.31 14.59 -8.70
C TYR A 134 -1.59 13.68 -7.68
N GLY A 135 -1.60 14.04 -6.39
CA GLY A 135 -1.18 13.19 -5.29
C GLY A 135 0.21 13.45 -4.70
N GLY A 136 0.98 14.47 -5.09
CA GLY A 136 2.24 14.83 -4.43
C GLY A 136 3.33 13.73 -4.35
N ILE A 137 3.23 12.69 -5.18
CA ILE A 137 4.26 11.66 -5.39
C ILE A 137 4.65 11.71 -6.86
N ASN A 138 5.94 11.55 -7.14
CA ASN A 138 6.43 11.24 -8.47
C ASN A 138 7.31 9.99 -8.44
N TRP A 139 7.64 9.46 -9.61
CA TRP A 139 8.50 8.29 -9.73
C TRP A 139 9.62 8.56 -10.72
N VAL A 140 10.82 8.08 -10.42
CA VAL A 140 11.98 8.28 -11.28
C VAL A 140 11.73 7.71 -12.68
N HIS A 141 11.15 6.51 -12.81
CA HIS A 141 10.86 5.95 -14.13
C HIS A 141 9.84 6.80 -14.91
N HIS A 142 8.85 7.42 -14.26
CA HIS A 142 7.94 8.37 -14.91
C HIS A 142 8.69 9.62 -15.42
N LYS A 143 9.67 10.13 -14.66
CA LYS A 143 10.52 11.24 -15.12
C LYS A 143 11.37 10.83 -16.31
N LEU A 144 11.96 9.63 -16.27
CA LEU A 144 12.80 9.10 -17.36
C LEU A 144 11.99 8.85 -18.63
N LYS A 145 10.76 8.31 -18.54
CA LYS A 145 9.84 8.17 -19.68
C LYS A 145 9.62 9.48 -20.43
N LYS A 146 9.57 10.60 -19.71
CA LYS A 146 9.36 11.93 -20.30
C LYS A 146 10.63 12.55 -20.90
N SER A 147 11.80 12.19 -20.40
CA SER A 147 13.08 12.81 -20.82
C SER A 147 13.93 11.92 -21.72
N ASN A 148 13.62 10.64 -21.83
CA ASN A 148 14.39 9.68 -22.60
C ASN A 148 13.45 8.62 -23.23
N PRO A 149 13.27 8.65 -24.57
CA PRO A 149 12.41 7.70 -25.28
C PRO A 149 12.74 6.22 -25.04
N SER A 150 14.00 5.87 -24.72
CA SER A 150 14.38 4.48 -24.40
C SER A 150 13.68 3.90 -23.16
N PHE A 151 13.00 4.73 -22.35
CA PHE A 151 12.22 4.30 -21.19
C PHE A 151 10.72 4.18 -21.46
N SER A 152 10.20 4.47 -22.67
CA SER A 152 8.76 4.47 -22.99
C SER A 152 8.03 3.24 -22.45
N ASP A 153 8.59 2.06 -22.73
CA ASP A 153 8.04 0.75 -22.43
C ASP A 153 8.66 0.10 -21.19
N PHE A 154 9.19 0.92 -20.27
CA PHE A 154 9.78 0.46 -19.02
C PHE A 154 8.78 -0.38 -18.21
N ASN A 155 9.14 -1.65 -18.03
CA ASN A 155 8.43 -2.68 -17.29
C ASN A 155 8.81 -2.62 -15.80
N LEU A 156 7.97 -1.93 -15.03
CA LEU A 156 8.18 -1.73 -13.59
C LEU A 156 7.91 -3.02 -12.81
N SER A 157 8.87 -3.43 -11.99
CA SER A 157 8.67 -4.40 -10.91
C SER A 157 9.19 -3.80 -9.61
N GLN A 158 8.31 -3.52 -8.66
CA GLN A 158 8.69 -2.84 -7.41
C GLN A 158 9.15 -3.82 -6.35
N CYS A 159 10.20 -3.45 -5.62
CA CYS A 159 10.71 -4.17 -4.46
C CYS A 159 10.37 -3.39 -3.17
N TYR A 160 10.70 -3.94 -1.99
CA TYR A 160 10.59 -3.15 -0.76
C TYR A 160 11.61 -2.00 -0.78
N PHE A 161 11.26 -0.85 -0.20
CA PHE A 161 12.28 0.13 0.13
C PHE A 161 13.16 -0.44 1.25
N GLY A 162 14.48 -0.33 1.11
CA GLY A 162 15.45 -0.96 2.01
C GLY A 162 15.75 -2.44 1.72
N GLU A 163 15.17 -3.06 0.68
CA GLU A 163 15.34 -4.50 0.43
C GLU A 163 16.80 -4.91 0.24
N HIS A 164 17.63 -4.06 -0.37
CA HIS A 164 19.07 -4.29 -0.52
C HIS A 164 19.81 -4.49 0.81
N LEU A 165 19.26 -3.99 1.93
CA LEU A 165 19.82 -4.18 3.27
C LEU A 165 19.76 -5.65 3.72
N LEU A 166 18.80 -6.43 3.21
CA LEU A 166 18.67 -7.86 3.55
C LEU A 166 19.89 -8.69 3.15
N ARG A 167 20.65 -8.22 2.15
CA ARG A 167 21.92 -8.83 1.72
C ARG A 167 23.10 -8.29 2.54
N LEU A 168 23.07 -7.01 2.92
CA LEU A 168 24.16 -6.38 3.65
C LEU A 168 24.19 -6.79 5.13
N TYR A 169 23.01 -7.03 5.71
CA TYR A 169 22.85 -7.42 7.11
C TYR A 169 21.92 -8.65 7.20
N PRO A 170 22.37 -9.83 6.75
CA PRO A 170 21.51 -11.00 6.58
C PRO A 170 20.92 -11.52 7.89
N ASP A 171 21.65 -11.34 9.00
CA ASP A 171 21.32 -11.87 10.33
C ASP A 171 20.33 -10.99 11.10
N LYS A 172 20.11 -9.74 10.67
CA LYS A 172 19.15 -8.86 11.35
C LYS A 172 17.71 -9.30 11.09
N PRO A 173 16.85 -9.33 12.11
CA PRO A 173 15.40 -9.46 11.91
C PRO A 173 14.86 -8.31 11.05
N VAL A 174 13.69 -8.53 10.45
CA VAL A 174 13.08 -7.57 9.53
C VAL A 174 11.89 -6.89 10.19
N ALA A 175 11.86 -5.57 10.17
CA ALA A 175 10.69 -4.79 10.54
C ALA A 175 10.12 -4.10 9.29
N ILE A 176 8.82 -4.26 9.03
CA ILE A 176 8.19 -3.68 7.84
C ILE A 176 7.11 -2.68 8.24
N VAL A 177 7.23 -1.45 7.76
CA VAL A 177 6.27 -0.36 7.94
C VAL A 177 5.61 0.00 6.60
N GLU A 178 4.55 0.82 6.61
CA GLU A 178 3.93 1.27 5.37
C GLU A 178 4.81 2.27 4.61
N ALA A 179 5.30 3.31 5.29
CA ALA A 179 5.96 4.45 4.67
C ALA A 179 7.50 4.42 4.75
N GLU A 180 8.15 4.88 3.68
CA GLU A 180 9.62 4.99 3.60
C GLU A 180 10.18 5.96 4.64
N LYS A 181 9.48 7.08 4.91
CA LYS A 181 9.77 8.02 6.01
C LYS A 181 9.99 7.28 7.33
N THR A 182 9.04 6.42 7.68
CA THR A 182 8.99 5.71 8.96
C THR A 182 10.12 4.69 9.07
N ALA A 183 10.45 3.99 7.98
CA ALA A 183 11.58 3.06 7.96
C ALA A 183 12.91 3.77 8.23
N VAL A 184 13.14 4.93 7.61
CA VAL A 184 14.36 5.73 7.85
C VAL A 184 14.43 6.22 9.29
N ILE A 185 13.36 6.81 9.82
CA ILE A 185 13.33 7.31 11.21
C ILE A 185 13.57 6.18 12.20
N ALA A 186 12.84 5.07 12.05
CA ALA A 186 12.98 3.92 12.94
C ALA A 186 14.39 3.30 12.89
N SER A 187 15.06 3.31 11.73
CA SER A 187 16.43 2.81 11.61
C SER A 187 17.49 3.60 12.40
N MET A 188 17.22 4.88 12.71
CA MET A 188 18.09 5.72 13.52
C MET A 188 17.85 5.57 15.02
N ILE A 189 16.79 4.88 15.44
CA ILE A 189 16.42 4.63 16.84
C ILE A 189 16.62 3.16 17.20
N TYR A 190 16.19 2.25 16.33
CA TYR A 190 16.20 0.80 16.53
C TYR A 190 17.13 0.13 15.51
N HIS A 191 18.42 0.08 15.83
CA HIS A 191 19.47 -0.35 14.91
C HIS A 191 19.52 -1.86 14.64
N ASP A 192 18.85 -2.66 15.46
CA ASP A 192 18.92 -4.12 15.43
C ASP A 192 18.06 -4.75 14.31
N TYR A 193 17.29 -3.95 13.58
CA TYR A 193 16.41 -4.42 12.52
C TYR A 193 16.85 -3.93 11.14
N ASN A 194 16.60 -4.76 10.12
CA ASN A 194 16.43 -4.26 8.76
C ASN A 194 15.04 -3.64 8.63
N TRP A 195 14.95 -2.31 8.63
CA TRP A 195 13.68 -1.62 8.40
C TRP A 195 13.37 -1.53 6.90
N LEU A 196 12.24 -2.09 6.51
CA LEU A 196 11.72 -2.05 5.14
C LEU A 196 10.42 -1.24 5.09
N ALA A 197 10.09 -0.68 3.93
CA ALA A 197 8.78 -0.09 3.71
C ALA A 197 8.04 -0.71 2.51
N ALA A 198 6.76 -1.01 2.72
CA ALA A 198 5.86 -1.52 1.69
C ALA A 198 5.55 -0.48 0.61
N GLY A 199 5.56 0.80 0.99
CA GLY A 199 5.37 1.99 0.14
C GLY A 199 3.91 2.43 -0.01
N ASN A 200 2.98 1.53 0.31
CA ASN A 200 1.55 1.74 0.54
C ASN A 200 0.96 0.42 1.03
N LEU A 201 -0.30 0.46 1.46
CA LEU A 201 -1.06 -0.71 1.84
C LEU A 201 -1.00 -1.91 0.87
N ASN A 202 -1.02 -1.67 -0.46
CA ASN A 202 -0.94 -2.73 -1.49
C ASN A 202 0.48 -3.22 -1.75
N GLY A 203 1.48 -2.55 -1.21
CA GLY A 203 2.89 -2.89 -1.35
C GLY A 203 3.34 -4.09 -0.51
N LEU A 204 2.50 -4.58 0.42
CA LEU A 204 2.67 -5.88 1.08
C LEU A 204 1.88 -6.93 0.30
N ASN A 205 2.60 -7.84 -0.34
CA ASN A 205 2.03 -8.91 -1.17
C ASN A 205 2.98 -10.11 -1.25
N VAL A 206 2.48 -11.23 -1.78
CA VAL A 206 3.22 -12.50 -1.86
C VAL A 206 4.49 -12.38 -2.69
N GLU A 207 4.41 -11.77 -3.87
CA GLU A 207 5.54 -11.69 -4.80
C GLU A 207 6.74 -10.98 -4.18
N LYS A 208 6.52 -9.80 -3.61
CA LYS A 208 7.57 -9.05 -2.92
C LYS A 208 8.08 -9.79 -1.69
N SER A 209 7.21 -10.47 -0.94
CA SER A 209 7.60 -11.18 0.28
C SER A 209 8.45 -12.43 0.06
N ARG A 210 8.67 -12.89 -1.18
CA ARG A 210 9.53 -14.06 -1.47
C ARG A 210 10.96 -13.87 -0.97
N VAL A 211 11.47 -12.63 -0.98
CA VAL A 211 12.83 -12.30 -0.51
C VAL A 211 13.01 -12.42 1.01
N LEU A 212 11.91 -12.62 1.76
CA LEU A 212 11.89 -12.67 3.22
C LEU A 212 12.00 -14.10 3.78
N ARG A 213 12.14 -15.13 2.92
CA ARG A 213 12.27 -16.53 3.37
C ARG A 213 13.44 -16.71 4.32
N GLY A 214 13.19 -17.47 5.40
CA GLY A 214 14.19 -17.74 6.44
C GLY A 214 14.47 -16.57 7.37
N LYS A 215 13.67 -15.48 7.32
CA LYS A 215 13.81 -14.33 8.22
C LYS A 215 12.68 -14.30 9.25
N THR A 216 12.98 -13.75 10.42
CA THR A 216 11.96 -13.33 11.40
C THR A 216 11.47 -11.93 11.02
N ILE A 217 10.16 -11.78 10.80
CA ILE A 217 9.56 -10.55 10.29
C ILE A 217 8.48 -10.06 11.25
N ILE A 218 8.54 -8.77 11.60
CA ILE A 218 7.50 -8.06 12.33
C ILE A 218 6.93 -6.97 11.43
N LEU A 219 5.62 -6.95 11.28
CA LEU A 219 4.91 -5.92 10.56
C LEU A 219 4.38 -4.85 11.52
N TYR A 220 4.58 -3.59 11.18
CA TYR A 220 4.10 -2.41 11.91
C TYR A 220 3.12 -1.62 11.03
N PRO A 221 1.84 -2.02 11.00
CA PRO A 221 0.81 -1.32 10.23
C PRO A 221 0.51 0.07 10.81
N ASP A 222 0.20 1.05 9.96
CA ASP A 222 -0.31 2.36 10.39
C ASP A 222 -1.57 2.21 11.27
N ALA A 223 -1.89 3.22 12.08
CA ALA A 223 -3.05 3.23 12.96
C ALA A 223 -4.36 2.93 12.17
N GLY A 224 -5.17 1.98 12.68
CA GLY A 224 -6.40 1.53 12.02
C GLY A 224 -6.19 0.60 10.81
N CYS A 225 -4.95 0.20 10.51
CA CYS A 225 -4.63 -0.74 9.43
C CYS A 225 -4.32 -2.17 9.91
N TYR A 226 -4.37 -2.44 11.21
CA TYR A 226 -3.99 -3.72 11.82
C TYR A 226 -4.69 -4.92 11.17
N ASP A 227 -6.02 -4.98 11.22
CA ASP A 227 -6.80 -6.10 10.67
C ASP A 227 -6.52 -6.36 9.19
N ARG A 228 -6.26 -5.29 8.44
CA ARG A 228 -6.00 -5.38 7.01
C ARG A 228 -4.64 -5.98 6.74
N TRP A 229 -3.63 -5.61 7.52
CA TRP A 229 -2.29 -6.17 7.44
C TRP A 229 -2.25 -7.60 7.99
N LEU A 230 -3.04 -7.92 9.02
CA LEU A 230 -3.21 -9.28 9.52
C LEU A 230 -3.75 -10.22 8.43
N ARG A 231 -4.82 -9.83 7.73
CA ARG A 231 -5.33 -10.61 6.60
C ARG A 231 -4.31 -10.80 5.48
N LYS A 232 -3.49 -9.78 5.20
CA LYS A 232 -2.40 -9.88 4.21
C LYS A 232 -1.29 -10.81 4.66
N ALA A 233 -0.91 -10.73 5.93
CA ALA A 233 0.05 -11.62 6.55
C ALA A 233 -0.38 -13.09 6.43
N GLU A 234 -1.65 -13.38 6.75
CA GLU A 234 -2.25 -14.71 6.61
C GLU A 234 -2.29 -15.18 5.15
N GLN A 235 -2.61 -14.29 4.20
CA GLN A 235 -2.52 -14.61 2.77
C GLN A 235 -1.09 -14.97 2.36
N ILE A 236 -0.11 -14.17 2.78
CA ILE A 236 1.30 -14.41 2.46
C ILE A 236 1.77 -15.74 3.07
N ASN A 237 1.42 -16.01 4.33
CA ASN A 237 1.82 -17.24 5.02
C ASN A 237 1.21 -18.50 4.41
N ARG A 238 0.05 -18.41 3.75
CA ARG A 238 -0.54 -19.52 2.99
C ARG A 238 0.27 -19.90 1.76
N GLU A 239 0.92 -18.93 1.11
CA GLU A 239 1.69 -19.14 -0.12
C GLU A 239 3.21 -19.28 0.14
N LEU A 240 3.70 -18.75 1.26
CA LEU A 240 5.10 -18.73 1.64
C LEU A 240 5.24 -19.07 3.14
N PRO A 241 6.04 -20.08 3.53
CA PRO A 241 6.25 -20.38 4.94
C PRO A 241 7.19 -19.34 5.58
N LEU A 242 6.66 -18.17 5.94
CA LEU A 242 7.39 -17.08 6.57
C LEU A 242 7.10 -17.00 8.07
N HIS A 243 8.09 -16.54 8.85
CA HIS A 243 7.93 -16.24 10.28
C HIS A 243 7.47 -14.80 10.43
N LEU A 244 6.20 -14.52 10.14
CA LEU A 244 5.65 -13.17 10.05
C LEU A 244 4.64 -12.93 11.17
N THR A 245 4.87 -11.89 11.98
CA THR A 245 3.95 -11.40 13.01
C THR A 245 3.46 -9.99 12.70
N VAL A 246 2.26 -9.64 13.17
CA VAL A 246 1.70 -8.29 13.02
C VAL A 246 1.62 -7.64 14.38
N SER A 247 2.26 -6.48 14.52
CA SER A 247 2.27 -5.70 15.75
C SER A 247 0.95 -4.97 15.94
N ALA A 248 0.29 -5.21 17.07
CA ALA A 248 -0.90 -4.48 17.50
C ALA A 248 -0.58 -3.14 18.19
N PHE A 249 0.69 -2.73 18.24
CA PHE A 249 1.14 -1.54 18.96
C PHE A 249 0.32 -0.29 18.59
N LEU A 250 0.27 0.06 17.29
CA LEU A 250 -0.45 1.27 16.85
C LEU A 250 -1.97 1.15 17.02
N GLU A 251 -2.52 -0.06 16.98
CA GLU A 251 -3.96 -0.28 17.23
C GLU A 251 -4.32 0.01 18.69
N HIS A 252 -3.47 -0.38 19.64
CA HIS A 252 -3.73 -0.19 21.07
C HIS A 252 -3.45 1.23 21.57
N PHE A 253 -2.46 1.92 20.98
CA PHE A 253 -2.03 3.25 21.44
C PHE A 253 -2.61 4.41 20.65
N SER A 254 -3.25 4.17 19.49
CA SER A 254 -3.87 5.25 18.73
C SER A 254 -5.25 5.61 19.25
N THR A 255 -5.48 6.92 19.43
CA THR A 255 -6.84 7.43 19.62
C THR A 255 -7.60 7.37 18.29
N PRO A 256 -8.94 7.33 18.29
CA PRO A 256 -9.72 7.35 17.05
C PRO A 256 -9.34 8.51 16.12
N GLN A 257 -9.04 9.68 16.69
CA GLN A 257 -8.59 10.85 15.93
C GLN A 257 -7.22 10.61 15.28
N GLN A 258 -6.27 9.99 15.99
CA GLN A 258 -4.96 9.64 15.44
C GLN A 258 -5.07 8.59 14.33
N SER A 259 -5.94 7.59 14.50
CA SER A 259 -6.21 6.61 13.44
C SER A 259 -6.84 7.27 12.20
N HIS A 260 -7.80 8.19 12.38
CA HIS A 260 -8.36 8.97 11.28
C HIS A 260 -7.34 9.86 10.57
N LEU A 261 -6.35 10.37 11.30
CA LEU A 261 -5.25 11.16 10.75
C LEU A 261 -4.15 10.29 10.11
N GLY A 262 -4.23 8.97 10.25
CA GLY A 262 -3.28 8.01 9.69
C GLY A 262 -1.91 8.07 10.35
N TYR A 263 -1.87 8.12 11.68
CA TYR A 263 -0.61 8.10 12.43
C TYR A 263 0.16 6.80 12.16
N ASP A 264 1.47 6.93 12.01
CA ASP A 264 2.40 5.83 11.78
C ASP A 264 3.38 5.71 12.96
N LEU A 265 4.25 4.68 12.94
CA LEU A 265 5.18 4.41 14.05
C LEU A 265 6.11 5.60 14.33
N ALA A 266 6.47 6.39 13.32
CA ALA A 266 7.32 7.56 13.50
C ALA A 266 6.66 8.61 14.39
N ASP A 267 5.33 8.77 14.31
CA ASP A 267 4.60 9.77 15.09
C ASP A 267 4.58 9.47 16.61
N TYR A 268 4.99 8.26 17.01
CA TYR A 268 5.09 7.84 18.41
C TYR A 268 6.53 7.82 18.95
N ILE A 269 7.54 7.87 18.08
CA ILE A 269 8.94 7.69 18.48
C ILE A 269 9.80 8.95 18.32
N ILE A 270 9.26 10.04 17.74
CA ILE A 270 9.94 11.35 17.62
C ILE A 270 9.01 12.54 17.87
#